data_AF-A0A645A5M8-F1
#
_entry.id   AF-A0A645A5M8-F1
#
_cell.length_a   1.000
_cell.length_b   1.000
_cell.length_c   1.000
_cell.angle_alpha   90.00
_cell.angle_beta   90.00
_cell.angle_gamma   90.00
#
_symmetry.space_group_name_H-M   'P 1'
#
loop_
_entity.id
_entity.type
_entity.pdbx_description
1 polymer ?
#
loop_
_entity_poly.entity_id
_entity_poly.type
_entity_poly.pdbx_seq_one_letter_code
_entity_poly.pdbx_strand_id
1 'polypeptide(L)' 'MPVLMATDMNTDIGAIAEENGYGFWCKNGNLEKFNSLIDTLTTNPELRVQMGKKGYSFLKENYTVKLSYDIIMKHFE' A
#
# COMPACT_ATOMS: atom_id res chain seq x y z
N MET A 1 3.01 -3.71 -9.61
CA MET A 1 3.27 -4.85 -8.70
C MET A 1 2.52 -4.56 -7.41
N PRO A 2 1.78 -5.52 -6.82
CA PRO A 2 1.13 -5.32 -5.52
C PRO A 2 2.16 -5.11 -4.41
N VAL A 3 1.72 -4.57 -3.28
CA VAL A 3 2.56 -4.39 -2.09
C VAL A 3 2.04 -5.26 -0.95
N LEU A 4 2.93 -5.92 -0.22
CA LEU A 4 2.62 -6.59 1.04
C LEU A 4 3.41 -5.91 2.15
N MET A 5 2.71 -5.43 3.17
CA MET A 5 3.30 -4.62 4.24
C MET A 5 3.28 -5.37 5.57
N ALA A 6 4.43 -5.45 6.22
CA ALA A 6 4.58 -5.95 7.59
C ALA A 6 5.03 -4.80 8.50
N THR A 7 4.09 -3.93 8.88
CA THR A 7 4.39 -2.75 9.71
C THR A 7 3.73 -2.86 11.09
N ASP A 8 4.13 -1.99 12.02
CA ASP A 8 3.47 -1.89 13.32
C ASP A 8 2.10 -1.21 13.20
N MET A 9 1.32 -1.21 14.29
CA MET A 9 -0.05 -0.70 14.29
C MET A 9 -0.15 0.84 14.34
N ASN A 10 0.95 1.55 14.57
CA ASN A 10 0.94 3.01 14.67
C ASN A 10 1.15 3.69 13.31
N THR A 11 1.57 2.93 12.30
CA THR A 11 1.69 3.42 10.92
C THR A 11 0.42 3.09 10.14
N ASP A 12 -0.09 4.07 9.40
CA ASP A 12 -1.31 3.99 8.62
C ASP A 12 -1.14 3.36 7.23
N ILE A 13 0.10 3.35 6.72
CA ILE A 13 0.41 2.92 5.35
C ILE A 13 -0.11 1.52 4.99
N GLY A 14 -0.15 0.61 5.96
CA GLY A 14 -0.71 -0.72 5.83
C GLY A 14 -2.22 -0.71 5.59
N ALA A 15 -2.96 0.02 6.44
CA ALA A 15 -4.40 0.19 6.31
C ALA A 15 -4.75 0.90 5.00
N ILE A 16 -4.01 1.96 4.64
CA ILE A 16 -4.17 2.67 3.35
C ILE A 16 -4.03 1.69 2.18
N ALA A 17 -3.08 0.75 2.23
CA ALA A 17 -2.89 -0.24 1.18
C ALA A 17 -4.06 -1.22 1.02
N GLU A 18 -4.60 -1.70 2.14
CA GLU A 18 -5.74 -2.62 2.16
C GLU A 18 -7.03 -1.92 1.71
N GLU A 19 -7.31 -0.74 2.26
CA GLU A 19 -8.52 0.05 1.98
C GLU A 19 -8.58 0.47 0.50
N ASN A 20 -7.45 0.86 -0.08
CA ASN A 20 -7.36 1.23 -1.50
C ASN A 20 -7.12 0.01 -2.42
N GLY A 21 -7.02 -1.18 -1.84
CA GLY A 21 -6.95 -2.46 -2.55
C GLY A 21 -5.73 -2.60 -3.45
N TYR A 22 -4.63 -1.92 -3.14
CA TYR A 22 -3.37 -2.07 -3.87
C TYR A 22 -2.36 -2.99 -3.18
N GLY A 23 -2.66 -3.39 -1.95
CA GLY A 23 -1.81 -4.26 -1.18
C GLY A 23 -2.53 -4.95 -0.04
N PHE A 24 -1.76 -5.77 0.66
CA PHE A 24 -2.16 -6.41 1.90
C PHE A 24 -1.30 -5.91 3.05
N TRP A 25 -1.82 -6.03 4.26
CA TRP A 25 -1.08 -5.71 5.47
C TRP A 25 -1.19 -6.82 6.51
N CYS A 26 -0.13 -6.97 7.29
CA CYS A 26 -0.21 -7.65 8.55
C CYS A 26 0.67 -6.95 9.58
N LYS A 27 0.32 -7.11 10.87
CA LYS A 27 1.16 -6.64 11.96
C LYS A 27 2.55 -7.29 11.88
N ASN A 28 3.60 -6.46 12.01
CA ASN A 28 4.97 -6.94 12.10
C ASN A 28 5.11 -8.02 13.19
N GLY A 29 5.85 -9.09 12.87
CA GLY A 29 6.04 -10.27 13.72
C GLY A 29 4.99 -11.37 13.53
N ASN A 30 3.87 -11.11 12.86
CA ASN A 30 2.88 -12.16 12.55
C ASN A 30 3.29 -12.95 11.28
N LEU A 31 4.22 -13.89 11.45
CA LEU A 31 4.78 -14.69 10.36
C LEU A 31 3.73 -15.56 9.66
N GLU A 32 2.81 -16.17 10.42
CA GLU A 32 1.76 -17.02 9.86
C GLU A 32 0.85 -16.23 8.91
N LYS A 33 0.39 -15.06 9.35
CA LYS A 33 -0.44 -14.19 8.51
C LYS A 33 0.34 -13.71 7.29
N PHE A 34 1.59 -13.27 7.46
CA PHE A 34 2.42 -12.79 6.36
C PHE A 34 2.59 -13.86 5.28
N ASN A 35 2.92 -15.10 5.67
CA ASN A 35 3.08 -16.21 4.73
C ASN A 35 1.76 -16.54 4.01
N SER A 36 0.62 -16.54 4.70
CA SER A 36 -0.68 -16.76 4.05
C SER A 36 -1.02 -15.70 3.00
N LEU A 37 -0.61 -14.45 3.22
CA LEU A 37 -0.80 -13.36 2.26
C LEU A 37 0.17 -13.49 1.07
N ILE A 38 1.39 -13.94 1.30
CA ILE A 38 2.32 -14.32 0.23
C ILE A 38 1.69 -15.41 -0.64
N ASP A 39 1.17 -16.49 -0.05
CA ASP A 39 0.56 -17.59 -0.79
C ASP A 39 -0.63 -17.11 -1.64
N THR A 40 -1.45 -16.21 -1.08
CA THR A 40 -2.56 -15.57 -1.81
C THR A 40 -2.05 -14.81 -3.03
N LEU A 41 -0.98 -14.01 -2.86
CA LEU A 41 -0.41 -13.24 -3.97
C LEU A 41 0.29 -14.12 -5.00
N THR A 42 1.01 -15.17 -4.60
CA THR A 42 1.78 -16.02 -5.53
C THR A 42 0.86 -16.92 -6.36
N THR A 43 -0.22 -17.43 -5.78
CA THR A 43 -1.18 -18.31 -6.44
C THR A 43 -2.18 -17.58 -7.35
N ASN A 44 -2.39 -16.27 -7.16
CA ASN A 44 -3.37 -15.50 -7.94
C ASN A 44 -2.71 -14.40 -8.82
N PRO A 45 -2.35 -14.70 -10.09
CA PRO A 45 -1.72 -13.73 -10.98
C PRO A 45 -2.63 -12.55 -11.36
N GLU A 46 -3.93 -12.77 -11.51
CA GLU A 46 -4.90 -11.73 -11.85
C GLU A 46 -4.99 -10.69 -10.74
N LEU A 47 -5.06 -11.15 -9.48
CA LEU A 47 -5.05 -10.29 -8.31
C LEU A 47 -3.80 -9.40 -8.28
N ARG A 48 -2.61 -9.97 -8.57
CA ARG A 48 -1.36 -9.18 -8.62
C ARG A 48 -1.43 -8.08 -9.68
N VAL A 49 -1.98 -8.38 -10.86
CA VAL A 49 -2.11 -7.38 -11.92
C VAL A 49 -3.09 -6.28 -11.50
N GLN A 50 -4.24 -6.64 -10.93
CA GLN A 50 -5.26 -5.69 -10.49
C GLN A 50 -4.74 -4.77 -9.37
N MET A 51 -4.21 -5.35 -8.29
CA MET A 51 -3.62 -4.60 -7.18
C MET A 51 -2.44 -3.74 -7.64
N GLY A 52 -1.60 -4.26 -8.53
CA GLY A 52 -0.48 -3.52 -9.08
C GLY A 52 -0.90 -2.29 -9.90
N LYS A 53 -2.01 -2.37 -10.65
CA LYS A 53 -2.59 -1.22 -11.36
C LYS A 53 -3.16 -0.20 -10.38
N LYS A 54 -3.91 -0.66 -9.37
CA LYS A 54 -4.47 0.21 -8.31
C LYS A 54 -3.36 0.97 -7.57
N GLY A 55 -2.28 0.28 -7.19
CA GLY A 55 -1.16 0.90 -6.48
C GLY A 55 -0.46 1.97 -7.31
N TYR A 56 -0.30 1.72 -8.61
CA TYR A 56 0.27 2.72 -9.52
C TYR A 56 -0.63 3.95 -9.68
N SER A 57 -1.94 3.78 -9.85
CA SER A 57 -2.89 4.89 -9.90
C SER A 57 -2.87 5.69 -8.59
N PHE A 58 -2.96 5.00 -7.45
CA PHE A 58 -2.97 5.63 -6.14
C PHE A 58 -1.68 6.43 -5.88
N LEU A 59 -0.52 5.89 -6.27
CA LEU A 59 0.76 6.59 -6.16
C LEU A 59 0.77 7.90 -6.96
N LYS A 60 0.29 7.87 -8.21
CA LYS A 60 0.22 9.06 -9.07
C LYS A 60 -0.75 10.11 -8.57
N GLU A 61 -1.83 9.68 -7.94
CA GLU A 61 -2.90 10.58 -7.50
C GLU A 61 -2.58 11.23 -6.15
N ASN A 62 -1.79 10.58 -5.29
CA ASN A 62 -1.63 11.01 -3.89
C ASN A 62 -0.19 11.35 -3.48
N TYR A 63 0.83 10.76 -4.11
CA TYR A 63 2.23 10.84 -3.64
C TYR A 63 3.20 11.51 -4.62
N THR A 64 2.70 12.43 -5.44
CA THR A 64 3.60 13.20 -6.32
C THR A 64 4.38 14.25 -5.54
N VAL A 65 5.60 14.55 -5.99
CA VAL A 65 6.42 15.62 -5.42
C VAL A 65 5.70 16.96 -5.46
N LYS A 66 4.94 17.21 -6.53
CA LYS A 66 4.13 18.42 -6.69
C LYS A 66 3.08 18.56 -5.56
N LEU A 67 2.31 17.50 -5.29
CA LEU A 67 1.32 17.50 -4.20
C LEU A 67 1.98 17.79 -2.85
N SER A 68 3.13 17.16 -2.59
CA SER A 68 3.88 17.38 -1.34
C SER A 68 4.34 18.84 -1.20
N TYR A 69 4.87 19.41 -2.29
CA TYR A 69 5.27 20.82 -2.33
C TYR A 69 4.08 21.75 -2.10
N ASP A 70 2.98 21.55 -2.83
CA ASP A 70 1.77 22.39 -2.74
C ASP A 70 1.18 22.37 -1.31
N ILE A 71 1.15 21.21 -0.65
CA ILE A 71 0.69 21.07 0.74
C ILE A 71 1.60 21.85 1.69
N ILE A 72 2.92 21.68 1.58
CA ILE A 72 3.88 22.37 2.46
C ILE A 72 3.79 23.89 2.28
N MET A 73 3.77 24.37 1.03
CA MET A 73 3.74 25.81 0.75
C MET A 73 2.44 26.48 1.21
N LYS A 74 1.30 25.78 1.14
CA LYS A 74 0.01 26.28 1.65
C LYS A 74 0.04 26.62 3.15
N HIS A 75 0.95 26.04 3.93
CA HIS A 75 1.11 26.39 5.35
C HIS A 75 1.85 27.71 5.59
N PHE A 76 2.51 28.26 4.56
CA PHE A 76 3.28 29.51 4.62
C PHE A 76 2.62 30.67 3.84
N GLU A 77 1.51 30.41 3.16
CA GLU A 77 0.60 31.43 2.60
C GLU A 77 -0.37 31.94 3.68
#